data_AF-A0AAD9ZMY3-F1
#
_entry.id   AF-A0AAD9ZMY3-F1
#
_cell.length_a   1.000
_cell.length_b   1.000
_cell.length_c   1.000
_cell.angle_alpha   90.00
_cell.angle_beta   90.00
_cell.angle_gamma   90.00
#
_symmetry.space_group_name_H-M   'P 1'
#
loop_
_entity.id
_entity.type
_entity.pdbx_description
1 polymer ?
#
loop_
_entity_poly.entity_id
_entity_poly.type
_entity_poly.pdbx_seq_one_letter_code
_entity_poly.pdbx_strand_id
1 'polypeptide(L)'
;MIRHLWNLVYGTNNLWTSWIKAYHLKGSNLWENIPRMGFIHWLAIKGRLSTLDRVHRYDSNVIATCILCKSQNETHAHLIFECLYSKAIWTQLLNKCGCSWTGLN
;
A
#
# COMPACT_ATOMS: atom_id res chain seq x y z
N MET A 1 -9.98 -7.80 18.18
CA MET A 1 -8.98 -7.67 17.09
C MET A 1 -7.56 -7.41 17.60
N ILE A 2 -7.37 -6.57 18.62
CA ILE A 2 -6.04 -6.22 19.19
C ILE A 2 -5.28 -7.41 19.81
N ARG A 3 -5.97 -8.37 20.45
CA ARG A 3 -5.32 -9.57 21.05
C ARG A 3 -4.60 -10.45 20.02
N HIS A 4 -5.16 -10.53 18.83
CA HIS A 4 -4.60 -11.29 17.72
C HIS A 4 -3.38 -10.60 17.10
N LEU A 5 -3.41 -9.26 17.01
CA LEU A 5 -2.25 -8.45 16.64
C LEU A 5 -1.13 -8.58 17.68
N TRP A 6 -1.46 -8.57 18.98
CA TRP A 6 -0.49 -8.78 20.05
C TRP A 6 0.22 -10.15 19.92
N ASN A 7 -0.54 -11.21 19.68
CA ASN A 7 0.02 -12.56 19.48
C ASN A 7 0.92 -12.67 18.23
N LEU A 8 0.60 -11.91 17.17
CA LEU A 8 1.40 -11.85 15.95
C LEU A 8 2.71 -11.07 16.14
N VAL A 9 2.67 -10.02 16.97
CA VAL A 9 3.78 -9.11 17.26
C VAL A 9 4.78 -9.69 18.25
N TYR A 10 4.30 -10.35 19.32
CA TYR A 10 5.15 -10.87 20.41
C TYR A 10 5.56 -12.34 20.23
N GLY A 11 5.18 -12.98 19.11
CA GLY A 11 5.71 -14.29 18.75
C GLY A 11 5.16 -15.47 19.54
N THR A 12 3.85 -15.48 19.84
CA THR A 12 3.21 -16.70 20.38
C THR A 12 3.06 -17.75 19.28
N ASN A 13 3.51 -18.98 19.52
CA ASN A 13 3.46 -20.07 18.54
C ASN A 13 2.11 -20.80 18.59
N ASN A 14 1.09 -20.28 17.92
CA ASN A 14 -0.17 -20.98 17.72
C ASN A 14 -0.44 -21.24 16.23
N LEU A 15 -1.28 -22.25 15.94
CA LEU A 15 -1.63 -22.67 14.57
C LEU A 15 -2.05 -21.51 13.67
N TRP A 16 -2.82 -20.55 14.20
CA TRP A 16 -3.28 -19.38 13.46
C TRP A 16 -2.14 -18.41 13.11
N THR A 17 -1.24 -18.12 14.04
CA THR A 17 -0.04 -17.30 13.79
C THR A 17 0.95 -17.98 12.84
N SER A 18 1.10 -19.31 12.91
CA SER A 18 1.93 -20.08 11.97
C SER A 18 1.34 -20.04 10.56
N TRP A 19 0.02 -20.16 10.42
CA TRP A 19 -0.67 -20.01 9.15
C TRP A 19 -0.52 -18.61 8.56
N ILE A 20 -0.68 -17.55 9.37
CA ILE A 20 -0.46 -16.17 8.92
C ILE A 20 1.00 -15.95 8.51
N LYS A 21 1.96 -16.43 9.30
CA LYS A 21 3.38 -16.32 8.96
C LYS A 21 3.71 -17.04 7.65
N ALA A 22 3.12 -18.20 7.39
CA ALA A 22 3.36 -18.97 6.17
C ALA A 22 2.71 -18.32 4.92
N TYR A 23 1.43 -17.95 4.99
CA TYR A 23 0.67 -17.49 3.82
C TYR A 23 0.77 -15.98 3.58
N HIS A 24 0.73 -15.16 4.63
CA HIS A 24 0.73 -13.70 4.50
C HIS A 24 2.11 -13.08 4.65
N LEU A 25 2.93 -13.57 5.59
CA LEU A 25 4.27 -13.01 5.84
C LEU A 25 5.40 -13.81 5.19
N LYS A 26 5.11 -14.92 4.49
CA LYS A 26 6.10 -15.77 3.79
C LYS A 26 7.34 -16.10 4.64
N GLY A 27 7.14 -16.39 5.93
CA GLY A 27 8.20 -16.71 6.89
C GLY A 27 8.89 -15.51 7.55
N SER A 28 8.61 -14.28 7.10
CA SER A 28 9.09 -13.06 7.78
C SER A 28 8.20 -12.65 8.94
N ASN A 29 8.74 -11.85 9.85
CA ASN A 29 7.96 -11.25 10.94
C ASN A 29 7.44 -9.85 10.54
N LEU A 30 6.49 -9.31 11.29
CA LEU A 30 5.96 -7.96 11.02
C LEU A 30 7.05 -6.89 11.09
N TRP A 31 7.96 -7.02 12.05
CA TRP A 31 9.04 -6.06 12.30
C TRP A 31 10.02 -5.91 11.13
N GLU A 32 10.27 -6.99 10.39
CA GLU A 32 11.07 -6.95 9.15
C GLU A 32 10.36 -6.25 7.99
N ASN A 33 9.02 -6.27 7.97
CA ASN A 33 8.23 -5.68 6.89
C ASN A 33 7.89 -4.20 7.10
N ILE A 34 7.75 -3.75 8.36
CA ILE A 34 7.47 -2.35 8.70
C ILE A 34 8.45 -1.36 8.05
N PRO A 35 9.80 -1.53 8.13
CA PRO A 35 10.72 -0.58 7.50
C PRO A 35 10.60 -0.58 5.97
N ARG A 36 10.28 -1.72 5.34
CA ARG A 36 10.02 -1.81 3.90
C ARG A 36 8.76 -1.04 3.52
N MET A 37 7.67 -1.21 4.26
CA MET A 37 6.41 -0.49 4.03
C MET A 37 6.59 1.01 4.24
N GLY A 38 7.33 1.41 5.28
CA GLY A 38 7.68 2.80 5.54
C GLY A 38 8.54 3.41 4.43
N PHE A 39 9.51 2.66 3.91
CA PHE A 39 10.35 3.11 2.78
C PHE A 39 9.55 3.29 1.48
N ILE A 40 8.67 2.34 1.13
CA ILE A 40 7.77 2.46 -0.02
C ILE A 40 6.84 3.66 0.15
N HIS A 41 6.27 3.83 1.34
CA HIS A 41 5.41 4.97 1.64
C HIS A 41 6.17 6.31 1.58
N TRP A 42 7.41 6.35 2.06
CA TRP A 42 8.27 7.52 1.94
C TRP A 42 8.63 7.86 0.49
N LEU A 43 8.95 6.84 -0.32
CA LEU A 43 9.15 7.00 -1.76
C LEU A 43 7.89 7.51 -2.44
N ALA A 44 6.72 7.02 -2.04
CA ALA A 44 5.43 7.52 -2.49
C ALA A 44 5.25 9.00 -2.12
N ILE A 45 5.42 9.41 -0.86
CA ILE A 45 5.32 10.83 -0.49
C ILE A 45 6.28 11.71 -1.31
N LYS A 46 7.48 11.21 -1.62
CA LYS A 46 8.48 11.93 -2.42
C LYS A 46 8.24 11.89 -3.94
N GLY A 47 7.20 11.21 -4.42
CA GLY A 47 6.97 11.04 -5.86
C GLY A 47 8.05 10.20 -6.57
N ARG A 48 8.80 9.39 -5.81
CA ARG A 48 9.95 8.60 -6.29
C ARG A 48 9.61 7.12 -6.45
N LEU A 49 8.35 6.72 -6.24
CA LEU A 49 7.89 5.38 -6.56
C LEU A 49 7.99 5.18 -8.09
N SER A 50 8.49 4.03 -8.53
CA SER A 50 8.57 3.71 -9.95
C SER A 50 7.17 3.37 -10.48
N THR A 51 6.34 4.38 -10.72
CA THR A 51 5.04 4.24 -11.41
C THR A 51 5.26 4.13 -12.92
N LEU A 52 4.20 3.85 -13.70
CA LEU A 52 4.25 3.74 -15.16
C LEU A 52 4.89 4.95 -15.86
N ASP A 53 4.99 6.11 -15.20
CA ASP A 53 5.79 7.28 -15.61
C ASP A 53 7.27 6.96 -15.95
N ARG A 54 7.88 5.95 -15.31
CA ARG A 54 9.24 5.48 -15.67
C ARG A 54 9.25 4.56 -16.88
N VAL A 55 8.18 3.80 -17.09
CA VAL A 55 8.05 2.88 -18.24
C VAL A 55 7.81 3.69 -19.52
N HIS A 56 7.03 4.77 -19.44
CA HIS A 56 6.77 5.68 -20.56
C HIS A 56 8.03 6.42 -21.07
N ARG A 57 9.09 6.49 -20.24
CA ARG A 57 10.40 7.02 -20.66
C ARG A 57 11.22 6.04 -21.50
N TYR A 58 10.94 4.74 -21.39
CA TYR A 58 11.63 3.69 -22.14
C TYR A 58 10.85 3.24 -23.38
N ASP A 59 9.54 3.38 -23.38
CA ASP A 59 8.68 3.08 -24.53
C ASP A 59 7.55 4.10 -24.60
N SER A 60 7.61 4.96 -25.63
CA SER A 60 6.65 6.04 -25.88
C SER A 60 5.27 5.55 -26.30
N ASN A 61 5.12 4.25 -26.56
CA ASN A 61 3.87 3.64 -27.00
C ASN A 61 3.05 3.01 -25.86
N VAL A 62 3.51 3.14 -24.62
CA VAL A 62 2.86 2.57 -23.44
C VAL A 62 1.63 3.39 -23.09
N ILE A 63 0.46 2.76 -23.16
CA ILE A 63 -0.80 3.32 -22.70
C ILE A 63 -0.66 3.61 -21.20
N ALA A 64 -0.43 4.88 -20.85
CA ALA A 64 -0.26 5.33 -19.49
C ALA A 64 -1.55 5.31 -18.68
N THR A 65 -2.56 4.49 -19.00
CA THR A 65 -3.83 4.49 -18.27
C THR A 65 -3.67 3.76 -16.95
N CYS A 66 -4.15 4.37 -15.86
CA CYS A 66 -4.11 3.83 -14.51
C CYS A 66 -4.74 2.44 -14.46
N ILE A 67 -3.97 1.44 -14.00
CA ILE A 67 -4.43 0.05 -13.95
C ILE A 67 -5.58 -0.16 -12.97
N LEU A 68 -5.71 0.72 -11.97
CA LEU A 68 -6.70 0.63 -10.90
C LEU A 68 -8.07 1.16 -11.34
N CYS A 69 -8.13 2.37 -11.90
CA CYS A 69 -9.39 2.99 -12.32
C CYS A 69 -9.70 2.82 -13.82
N LYS A 70 -8.69 2.48 -14.63
CA LYS A 70 -8.77 2.33 -16.11
C LYS A 70 -9.40 3.53 -16.84
N SER A 71 -9.41 4.70 -16.22
CA SER A 71 -10.16 5.88 -16.69
C SER A 71 -9.29 7.11 -16.89
N GLN A 72 -8.18 7.25 -16.18
CA GLN A 72 -7.30 8.41 -16.22
C GLN A 72 -5.86 7.95 -16.41
N ASN A 73 -4.96 8.83 -16.86
CA ASN A 73 -3.55 8.49 -16.92
C ASN A 73 -2.96 8.25 -15.52
N GLU A 74 -2.13 7.22 -15.41
CA GLU A 74 -1.31 6.86 -14.27
C GLU A 74 -0.19 7.88 -14.10
N THR A 75 -0.47 8.89 -13.28
CA THR A 75 0.57 9.68 -12.65
C THR A 75 0.76 9.21 -11.22
N HIS A 76 1.89 9.57 -10.63
CA HIS A 76 2.13 9.30 -9.22
C HIS A 76 1.04 9.91 -8.30
N ALA A 77 0.65 11.17 -8.56
CA ALA A 77 -0.43 11.83 -7.83
C ALA A 77 -1.77 11.11 -8.02
N HIS A 78 -2.08 10.72 -9.25
CA HIS A 78 -3.28 9.99 -9.56
C HIS A 78 -3.33 8.63 -8.84
N LEU A 79 -2.30 7.80 -9.00
CA LEU A 79 -2.25 6.45 -8.45
C LEU A 79 -2.44 6.42 -6.93
N ILE A 80 -1.91 7.41 -6.20
CA ILE A 80 -1.88 7.37 -4.73
C ILE A 80 -3.00 8.18 -4.09
N PHE A 81 -3.35 9.35 -4.64
CA PHE A 81 -4.22 10.32 -3.98
C PHE A 81 -5.53 10.60 -4.73
N GLU A 82 -5.51 10.63 -6.06
CA GLU A 82 -6.68 11.10 -6.82
C GLU A 82 -7.54 9.97 -7.37
N CYS A 83 -6.94 8.81 -7.61
CA CYS A 83 -7.59 7.62 -8.15
C CYS A 83 -8.77 7.22 -7.28
N LEU A 84 -9.93 6.98 -7.91
CA LEU A 84 -11.16 6.57 -7.24
C LEU A 84 -10.96 5.31 -6.38
N TYR A 85 -10.20 4.35 -6.92
CA TYR A 85 -9.88 3.12 -6.21
C TYR A 85 -9.02 3.39 -4.96
N SER A 86 -7.95 4.19 -5.11
CA SER A 86 -7.06 4.54 -4.01
C SER A 86 -7.77 5.35 -2.94
N LYS A 87 -8.62 6.31 -3.31
CA LYS A 87 -9.50 7.04 -2.38
C LYS A 87 -10.38 6.11 -1.57
N ALA A 88 -11.00 5.10 -2.21
CA ALA A 88 -11.84 4.13 -1.50
C ALA A 88 -11.04 3.32 -0.45
N ILE A 89 -9.80 2.94 -0.76
CA ILE A 89 -8.91 2.26 0.20
C ILE A 89 -8.55 3.19 1.36
N TRP A 90 -8.16 4.42 1.05
CA TRP A 90 -7.78 5.40 2.05
C TRP A 90 -8.91 5.76 3.00
N THR A 91 -10.13 5.95 2.48
CA THR A 91 -11.31 6.18 3.31
C THR A 91 -11.54 5.01 4.27
N GLN A 92 -11.41 3.77 3.81
CA GLN A 92 -11.56 2.59 4.68
C GLN A 92 -10.46 2.51 5.75
N LEU A 93 -9.21 2.81 5.38
CA LEU A 93 -8.08 2.83 6.31
C LEU A 93 -8.25 3.92 7.37
N LEU A 94 -8.55 5.14 6.95
CA LEU A 94 -8.72 6.27 7.86
C LEU A 94 -9.93 6.10 8.77
N ASN A 95 -11.04 5.56 8.27
CA ASN A 95 -12.18 5.21 9.11
C ASN A 95 -11.82 4.18 10.19
N LYS A 96 -10.95 3.20 9.88
CA LYS A 96 -10.44 2.25 10.88
C LYS A 96 -9.50 2.91 11.89
N CYS A 97 -8.77 3.96 11.49
CA CYS A 97 -7.88 4.71 12.35
C CYS A 97 -8.58 5.86 13.11
N GLY A 98 -9.86 6.15 12.83
CA GLY A 98 -10.57 7.30 13.40
C GLY A 98 -10.12 8.65 12.84
N CYS A 99 -9.50 8.67 11.66
CA CYS A 99 -9.06 9.88 10.97
C CYS A 99 -9.99 10.19 9.80
N SER A 100 -10.10 11.47 9.40
CA SER A 100 -10.82 11.87 8.19
C SER A 100 -9.84 12.17 7.05
N TRP A 101 -10.20 11.79 5.82
CA TRP A 101 -9.39 12.14 4.64
C TRP A 101 -9.60 13.62 4.32
N THR A 102 -8.63 14.46 4.67
CA THR A 102 -8.52 15.81 4.11
C THR A 102 -7.75 15.68 2.80
N GLY A 103 -8.44 15.60 1.67
CA GLY A 103 -7.75 15.56 0.37
C GLY A 103 -6.77 16.73 0.24
N LEU A 104 -5.60 16.47 -0.35
CA LEU A 104 -4.74 17.55 -0.82
C LEU A 104 -5.50 18.28 -1.94
N ASN A 105 -6.06 19.45 -1.59
CA ASN A 105 -6.51 20.45 -2.54
C ASN A 105 -5.30 21.21 -3.10
#